data_AF-A0A6I2T458-F1
#
_entry.id   AF-A0A6I2T458-F1
#
_cell.length_a   1.000
_cell.length_b   1.000
_cell.length_c   1.000
_cell.angle_alpha   90.00
_cell.angle_beta   90.00
_cell.angle_gamma   90.00
#
_symmetry.space_group_name_H-M   'P 1'
#
loop_
_entity.id
_entity.type
_entity.pdbx_description
1 polymer ?
#
loop_
_entity_poly.entity_id
_entity_poly.type
_entity_poly.pdbx_seq_one_letter_code
_entity_poly.pdbx_strand_id
1 'polypeptide(L)'
;MTDEANGNQQAASTENGAKPPEIDYEAKYREAVAHSREWEKRAKDNKAAADELQQLKEAQLSEAEKTAKHIKELEAKNAAYEAEKQQNEWKTQVSKETGVPIALLHGSTLEEMQANGKALADYITDKTKPTVHAASESNQPPAPSDTSGDWIRDQFLKQKQK
;
A
#
# COMPACT_ATOMS: atom_id res chain seq x y z
N MET A 1 34.73 -34.97 5.33
CA MET A 1 34.70 -36.42 5.04
C MET A 1 34.49 -36.54 3.55
N THR A 2 35.32 -37.15 2.71
CA THR A 2 36.27 -38.28 2.77
C THR A 2 37.32 -38.02 1.67
N ASP A 3 38.63 -37.97 1.95
CA ASP A 3 39.55 -39.12 2.05
C ASP A 3 39.70 -39.85 0.71
N GLU A 4 40.73 -39.51 -0.07
CA GLU A 4 41.24 -40.42 -1.11
C GLU A 4 42.77 -40.49 -1.08
N ALA A 5 43.19 -41.71 -0.79
CA ALA A 5 44.51 -42.16 -0.46
C ALA A 5 45.51 -42.04 -1.64
N ASN A 6 46.71 -41.63 -1.25
CA ASN A 6 47.97 -41.74 -1.94
C ASN A 6 48.24 -43.19 -2.41
N GLY A 7 48.01 -43.45 -3.70
CA GLY A 7 48.23 -44.74 -4.36
C GLY A 7 49.64 -44.88 -4.93
N ASN A 8 50.49 -45.53 -4.13
CA ASN A 8 51.84 -46.02 -4.38
C ASN A 8 52.07 -46.57 -5.81
N GLN A 9 52.87 -45.90 -6.63
CA GLN A 9 53.36 -46.43 -7.91
C GLN A 9 54.54 -47.36 -7.67
N GLN A 10 54.24 -48.67 -7.64
CA GLN A 10 55.24 -49.72 -7.57
C GLN A 10 55.74 -50.01 -8.99
N ALA A 11 56.96 -49.57 -9.28
CA ALA A 11 57.69 -49.95 -10.48
C ALA A 11 58.00 -51.45 -10.45
N ALA A 12 57.38 -52.22 -11.33
CA ALA A 12 57.78 -53.57 -11.66
C ALA A 12 58.16 -53.60 -13.14
N SER A 13 59.47 -53.57 -13.39
CA SER A 13 60.06 -53.89 -14.68
C SER A 13 59.93 -55.40 -14.91
N THR A 14 59.22 -55.80 -15.97
CA THR A 14 59.35 -57.14 -16.56
C THR A 14 59.79 -56.99 -18.01
N GLU A 15 61.06 -57.31 -18.22
CA GLU A 15 61.71 -57.53 -19.49
C GLU A 15 61.03 -58.71 -20.20
N ASN A 16 60.39 -58.43 -21.35
CA ASN A 16 60.05 -59.43 -22.36
C ASN A 16 60.37 -58.81 -23.72
N GLY A 17 61.29 -59.43 -24.46
CA GLY A 17 61.74 -59.02 -25.78
C GLY A 17 60.66 -59.15 -26.85
N ALA A 18 59.65 -58.31 -26.80
CA ALA A 18 58.75 -58.03 -27.91
C ALA A 18 59.16 -56.69 -28.53
N LYS A 19 59.47 -56.68 -29.83
CA LYS A 19 59.62 -55.44 -30.61
C LYS A 19 58.41 -54.55 -30.28
N PRO A 20 58.59 -53.29 -29.86
CA PRO A 20 57.46 -52.44 -29.49
C PRO A 20 56.44 -52.48 -30.63
N PRO A 21 55.13 -52.62 -30.34
CA PRO A 21 54.11 -52.68 -31.37
C PRO A 21 54.32 -51.48 -32.28
N GLU A 22 54.38 -51.71 -33.59
CA GLU A 22 54.60 -50.65 -34.57
C GLU A 22 53.41 -49.68 -34.46
N ILE A 23 53.65 -48.56 -33.78
CA ILE A 23 52.60 -47.58 -33.49
C ILE A 23 52.26 -46.90 -34.81
N ASP A 24 51.04 -47.12 -35.28
CA ASP A 24 50.49 -46.35 -36.39
C ASP A 24 50.14 -44.93 -35.91
N TYR A 25 51.11 -44.03 -36.07
CA TYR A 25 50.98 -42.61 -35.71
C TYR A 25 49.92 -41.88 -36.55
N GLU A 26 49.66 -42.33 -37.78
CA GLU A 26 48.63 -41.76 -38.65
C GLU A 26 47.23 -42.10 -38.10
N ALA A 27 47.02 -43.35 -37.66
CA ALA A 27 45.78 -43.74 -36.99
C ALA A 27 45.54 -42.95 -35.69
N LYS A 28 46.57 -42.78 -34.85
CA LYS A 28 46.47 -41.98 -33.62
C LYS A 28 46.18 -40.51 -33.89
N TYR A 29 46.76 -39.93 -34.93
CA TYR A 29 46.50 -38.54 -35.32
C TYR A 29 45.05 -38.36 -35.76
N ARG A 30 44.52 -39.28 -36.58
CA ARG A 30 43.11 -39.25 -37.01
C ARG A 30 42.15 -39.39 -35.84
N GLU A 31 42.45 -40.27 -34.89
CA GLU A 31 41.68 -40.44 -33.66
C GLU A 31 41.70 -39.18 -32.79
N ALA A 32 42.86 -38.55 -32.60
CA ALA A 32 42.99 -37.30 -31.85
C ALA A 32 42.22 -36.14 -32.50
N VAL A 33 42.25 -36.02 -33.83
CA VAL A 33 41.46 -35.03 -34.57
C VAL A 33 39.96 -35.29 -34.42
N ALA A 34 39.53 -36.56 -34.47
CA ALA A 34 38.13 -36.93 -34.25
C ALA A 34 37.66 -36.55 -32.84
N HIS A 35 38.46 -36.86 -31.81
CA HIS A 35 38.17 -36.46 -30.43
C HIS A 35 38.15 -34.94 -30.24
N SER A 36 39.06 -34.21 -30.89
CA SER A 36 39.06 -32.74 -30.85
C SER A 36 37.74 -32.16 -31.39
N ARG A 37 37.25 -32.67 -32.52
CA ARG A 37 35.96 -32.25 -33.09
C ARG A 37 34.78 -32.64 -32.21
N GLU A 38 34.82 -33.81 -31.60
CA GLU A 38 33.81 -34.28 -30.65
C GLU A 38 33.72 -33.34 -29.44
N TRP A 39 34.87 -32.97 -28.86
CA TRP A 39 34.92 -32.01 -27.75
C TRP A 39 34.51 -30.61 -28.17
N GLU A 40 34.89 -30.16 -29.36
CA GLU A 40 34.44 -28.88 -29.89
C GLU A 40 32.91 -28.84 -30.02
N LYS A 41 32.31 -29.92 -30.53
CA LYS A 41 30.85 -30.05 -30.62
C LYS A 41 30.22 -30.01 -29.23
N ARG A 42 30.72 -30.81 -28.29
CA ARG A 42 30.22 -30.84 -26.91
C ARG A 42 30.37 -29.50 -26.20
N ALA A 43 31.45 -28.77 -26.44
CA ALA A 43 31.67 -27.45 -25.88
C ALA A 43 30.66 -26.43 -26.44
N LYS A 44 30.38 -26.47 -27.74
CA LYS A 44 29.35 -25.62 -28.36
C LYS A 44 27.96 -25.95 -27.83
N ASP A 45 27.62 -27.24 -27.74
CA ASP A 45 26.32 -27.68 -27.21
C ASP A 45 26.16 -27.27 -25.74
N ASN A 46 27.21 -27.42 -24.92
CA ASN A 46 27.18 -27.00 -23.52
C ASN A 46 27.08 -25.48 -23.37
N LYS A 47 27.79 -24.72 -24.21
CA LYS A 47 27.67 -23.26 -24.24
C LYS A 47 26.25 -22.82 -24.61
N ALA A 48 25.67 -23.41 -25.66
CA ALA A 48 24.30 -23.10 -26.08
C ALA A 48 23.30 -23.38 -24.95
N ALA A 49 23.42 -24.52 -24.27
CA ALA A 49 22.58 -24.85 -23.13
C ALA A 49 22.75 -23.87 -21.95
N ALA A 50 23.98 -23.42 -21.69
CA ALA A 50 24.25 -22.41 -20.66
C ALA A 50 23.64 -21.04 -21.01
N ASP A 51 23.77 -20.62 -22.27
CA ASP A 51 23.21 -19.36 -22.76
C ASP A 51 21.67 -19.37 -22.67
N GLU A 52 21.01 -20.47 -23.06
CA GLU A 52 19.55 -20.63 -22.93
C GLU A 52 19.08 -20.59 -21.47
N LEU A 53 19.81 -21.26 -20.57
CA LEU A 53 19.50 -21.28 -19.15
C LEU A 53 19.65 -19.89 -18.54
N GLN A 54 20.68 -19.14 -18.94
CA GLN A 54 20.87 -17.75 -18.53
C GLN A 54 19.72 -16.87 -19.03
N GLN A 55 19.36 -16.95 -20.31
CA GLN A 55 18.24 -16.19 -20.87
C GLN A 55 16.92 -16.49 -20.16
N LEU A 56 16.65 -17.75 -19.83
CA LEU A 56 15.43 -18.14 -19.13
C LEU A 56 15.40 -17.60 -17.69
N LYS A 57 16.54 -17.58 -17.00
CA LYS A 57 16.68 -16.96 -15.67
C LYS A 57 16.48 -15.45 -15.73
N GLU A 58 17.09 -14.77 -16.69
CA GLU A 58 16.93 -13.32 -16.88
C GLU A 58 15.48 -12.97 -17.21
N ALA A 59 14.82 -13.74 -18.08
CA ALA A 59 13.41 -13.57 -18.37
C ALA A 59 12.52 -13.79 -17.14
N GLN A 60 12.78 -14.85 -16.35
CA GLN A 60 12.03 -15.09 -15.11
C GLN A 60 12.24 -14.00 -14.07
N LEU A 61 13.47 -13.52 -13.89
CA LEU A 61 13.74 -12.40 -12.98
C LEU A 61 13.04 -11.13 -13.46
N SER A 62 13.10 -10.82 -14.75
CA SER A 62 12.41 -9.65 -15.31
C SER A 62 10.89 -9.72 -15.12
N GLU A 63 10.27 -10.88 -15.36
CA GLU A 63 8.84 -11.07 -15.14
C GLU A 63 8.47 -11.07 -13.64
N ALA A 64 9.31 -11.64 -12.77
CA ALA A 64 9.14 -11.58 -11.34
C ALA A 64 9.25 -10.15 -10.80
N GLU A 65 10.17 -9.34 -11.32
CA GLU A 65 10.31 -7.92 -10.97
C GLU A 65 9.10 -7.10 -11.42
N LYS A 66 8.60 -7.32 -12.64
CA LYS A 66 7.37 -6.67 -13.12
C LYS A 66 6.18 -7.07 -12.25
N THR A 67 6.06 -8.35 -11.92
CA THR A 67 4.99 -8.87 -11.07
C THR A 67 5.07 -8.26 -9.66
N ALA A 68 6.26 -8.21 -9.06
CA ALA A 68 6.47 -7.60 -7.75
C ALA A 68 6.14 -6.10 -7.74
N LYS A 69 6.50 -5.37 -8.81
CA LYS A 69 6.09 -3.96 -8.97
C LYS A 69 4.57 -3.82 -9.04
N HIS A 70 3.90 -4.67 -9.83
CA HIS A 70 2.45 -4.63 -9.97
C HIS A 70 1.73 -4.97 -8.65
N ILE A 71 2.22 -5.96 -7.91
CA ILE A 71 1.69 -6.31 -6.59
C ILE A 71 1.84 -5.12 -5.63
N LYS A 72 3.01 -4.51 -5.54
CA LYS A 72 3.22 -3.34 -4.68
C LYS A 72 2.30 -2.16 -5.05
N GLU A 73 2.07 -1.95 -6.34
CA GLU A 73 1.14 -0.91 -6.80
C GLU A 73 -0.31 -1.21 -6.40
N LEU A 74 -0.74 -2.47 -6.53
CA LEU A 74 -2.07 -2.90 -6.11
C LEU A 74 -2.23 -2.84 -4.59
N GLU A 75 -1.23 -3.26 -3.82
CA GLU A 75 -1.21 -3.14 -2.36
C GLU A 75 -1.29 -1.67 -1.92
N ALA A 76 -0.54 -0.77 -2.55
CA ALA A 76 -0.59 0.65 -2.27
C ALA A 76 -1.97 1.25 -2.59
N LYS A 77 -2.60 0.85 -3.71
CA LYS A 77 -3.96 1.26 -4.06
C LYS A 77 -4.98 0.75 -3.04
N ASN A 78 -4.91 -0.51 -2.65
CA ASN A 78 -5.80 -1.08 -1.64
C ASN A 78 -5.65 -0.38 -0.29
N ALA A 79 -4.40 -0.14 0.16
CA ALA A 79 -4.14 0.60 1.39
C ALA A 79 -4.71 2.03 1.33
N ALA A 80 -4.61 2.72 0.18
CA ALA A 80 -5.20 4.04 -0.01
C ALA A 80 -6.74 4.00 0.06
N TYR A 81 -7.38 3.02 -0.58
CA TYR A 81 -8.83 2.85 -0.51
C TYR A 81 -9.32 2.53 0.92
N GLU A 82 -8.60 1.66 1.64
CA GLU A 82 -8.91 1.33 3.02
C GLU A 82 -8.74 2.56 3.93
N ALA A 83 -7.66 3.33 3.74
CA ALA A 83 -7.43 4.56 4.47
C ALA A 83 -8.52 5.61 4.20
N GLU A 84 -8.95 5.78 2.94
CA GLU A 84 -10.05 6.69 2.59
C GLU A 84 -11.36 6.26 3.25
N LYS A 85 -11.66 4.96 3.25
CA LYS A 85 -12.84 4.42 3.93
C LYS A 85 -12.80 4.70 5.43
N GLN A 86 -11.68 4.43 6.09
CA GLN A 86 -11.50 4.71 7.52
C GLN A 86 -11.65 6.21 7.81
N GLN A 87 -11.05 7.08 7.00
CA GLN A 87 -11.21 8.52 7.15
C GLN A 87 -12.66 8.97 6.99
N ASN A 88 -13.40 8.43 6.01
CA ASN A 88 -14.80 8.76 5.82
C ASN A 88 -15.67 8.27 6.99
N GLU A 89 -15.37 7.09 7.55
CA GLU A 89 -16.01 6.58 8.76
C GLU A 89 -15.73 7.50 9.97
N TRP A 90 -14.47 7.90 10.19
CA TRP A 90 -14.10 8.83 11.25
C TRP A 90 -14.76 10.19 11.09
N LYS A 91 -14.76 10.78 9.89
CA LYS A 91 -15.47 12.04 9.62
C LYS A 91 -16.96 11.91 9.92
N THR A 92 -17.57 10.78 9.59
CA THR A 92 -18.99 10.53 9.88
C THR A 92 -19.26 10.45 11.38
N GLN A 93 -18.38 9.80 12.16
CA GLN A 93 -18.50 9.74 13.62
C GLN A 93 -18.31 11.11 14.25
N VAL A 94 -17.22 11.81 13.92
CA VAL A 94 -16.94 13.16 14.44
C VAL A 94 -18.04 14.14 14.07
N SER A 95 -18.60 14.06 12.86
CA SER A 95 -19.72 14.91 12.43
C SER A 95 -20.97 14.67 13.28
N LYS A 96 -21.29 13.41 13.61
CA LYS A 96 -22.41 13.08 14.49
C LYS A 96 -22.19 13.58 15.93
N GLU A 97 -20.96 13.51 16.44
CA GLU A 97 -20.63 13.92 17.81
C GLU A 97 -20.59 15.44 17.98
N THR A 98 -20.05 16.15 16.99
CA THR A 98 -19.81 17.61 17.06
C THR A 98 -20.92 18.43 16.41
N GLY A 99 -21.75 17.83 15.56
CA GLY A 99 -22.77 18.52 14.77
C GLY A 99 -22.20 19.30 13.58
N VAL A 100 -20.90 19.22 13.33
CA VAL A 100 -20.22 19.91 12.22
C VAL A 100 -20.32 19.06 10.95
N PRO A 101 -20.71 19.62 9.79
CA PRO A 101 -20.78 18.88 8.53
C PRO A 101 -19.46 18.21 8.14
N ILE A 102 -19.54 16.98 7.61
CA ILE A 102 -18.39 16.18 7.14
C ILE A 102 -17.47 16.97 6.19
N ALA A 103 -18.05 17.81 5.33
CA ALA A 103 -17.31 18.63 4.37
C ALA A 103 -16.37 19.66 5.01
N LEU A 104 -16.59 20.02 6.28
CA LEU A 104 -15.77 20.96 7.05
C LEU A 104 -14.82 20.24 8.02
N LEU A 105 -14.79 18.91 8.02
CA LEU A 105 -13.90 18.12 8.90
C LEU A 105 -12.65 17.68 8.13
N HIS A 106 -11.50 18.03 8.69
CA HIS A 106 -10.19 17.78 8.11
C HIS A 106 -9.27 17.16 9.16
N GLY A 107 -8.36 16.29 8.72
CA GLY A 107 -7.39 15.63 9.58
C GLY A 107 -6.89 14.35 8.92
N SER A 108 -5.66 13.97 9.24
CA SER A 108 -5.09 12.69 8.79
C SER A 108 -5.32 11.58 9.83
N THR A 109 -5.61 11.96 11.07
CA THR A 109 -5.91 11.06 12.19
C THR A 109 -7.27 11.39 12.83
N LEU A 110 -7.82 10.43 13.58
CA LEU A 110 -9.07 10.58 14.29
C LEU A 110 -9.01 11.72 15.32
N GLU A 111 -7.90 11.84 16.05
CA GLU A 111 -7.69 12.87 17.06
C GLU A 111 -7.67 14.28 16.43
N GLU A 112 -7.02 14.43 15.28
CA GLU A 112 -7.01 15.70 14.55
C GLU A 112 -8.41 16.08 14.06
N MET A 113 -9.16 15.11 13.51
CA MET A 113 -10.54 15.34 13.07
C MET A 113 -11.44 15.72 14.24
N GLN A 114 -11.33 15.04 15.38
CA GLN A 114 -12.10 15.35 16.59
C GLN A 114 -11.78 16.75 17.14
N ALA A 115 -10.50 17.10 17.24
CA ALA A 115 -10.07 18.42 17.68
C ALA A 115 -10.59 19.52 16.73
N ASN A 116 -10.52 19.29 15.41
CA ASN A 116 -11.05 20.21 14.41
C ASN A 116 -12.58 20.36 14.52
N GLY A 117 -13.31 19.25 14.62
CA GLY A 117 -14.76 19.25 14.78
C GLY A 117 -15.20 19.97 16.05
N LYS A 118 -14.49 19.75 17.17
CA LYS A 118 -14.76 20.44 18.43
C LYS A 118 -14.50 21.94 18.32
N ALA A 119 -13.36 22.36 17.77
CA ALA A 119 -13.03 23.77 17.59
C ALA A 119 -14.05 24.50 16.70
N LEU A 120 -14.52 23.84 15.64
CA LEU A 120 -15.57 24.37 14.76
C LEU A 120 -16.93 24.45 15.48
N ALA A 121 -17.30 23.43 16.25
CA ALA A 121 -18.53 23.45 17.03
C ALA A 121 -18.54 24.58 18.08
N ASP A 122 -17.43 24.75 18.80
CA ASP A 122 -17.26 25.82 19.79
C ASP A 122 -17.33 27.20 19.11
N TYR A 123 -16.69 27.38 17.95
CA TYR A 123 -16.74 28.62 17.18
C TYR A 123 -18.15 28.95 16.66
N ILE A 124 -18.87 27.96 16.12
CA ILE A 124 -20.25 28.15 15.67
C ILE A 124 -21.14 28.52 16.85
N THR A 125 -20.98 27.86 17.99
CA THR A 125 -21.75 28.13 19.21
C THR A 125 -21.52 29.55 19.72
N ASP A 126 -20.26 30.02 19.74
CA ASP A 126 -19.92 31.38 20.15
C ASP A 126 -20.51 32.44 19.20
N LYS A 127 -20.41 32.20 17.88
CA LYS A 127 -20.95 33.10 16.84
C LYS A 127 -22.47 33.11 16.74
N THR A 128 -23.14 32.00 17.02
CA THR A 128 -24.60 31.88 16.92
C THR A 128 -25.31 32.19 18.23
N LYS A 129 -24.54 32.43 19.32
CA LYS A 129 -25.10 32.84 20.61
C LYS A 129 -25.92 34.12 20.42
N PRO A 130 -27.24 34.11 20.70
CA PRO A 130 -28.03 35.31 20.59
C PRO A 130 -27.45 36.35 21.55
N THR A 131 -27.08 37.50 21.00
CA THR A 131 -26.76 38.68 21.81
C THR A 131 -28.08 39.13 22.42
N VAL A 132 -28.41 38.58 23.59
CA VAL A 132 -29.42 39.17 24.46
C VAL A 132 -28.85 40.52 24.88
N HIS A 133 -29.24 41.57 24.17
CA HIS A 133 -29.30 42.89 24.77
C HIS A 133 -30.24 42.70 25.96
N ALA A 134 -29.67 42.57 27.16
CA ALA A 134 -30.44 42.67 28.38
C ALA A 134 -31.29 43.92 28.21
N ALA A 135 -32.62 43.75 28.17
CA ALA A 135 -33.52 44.87 28.17
C ALA A 135 -33.10 45.70 29.39
N SER A 136 -32.46 46.85 29.17
CA SER A 136 -32.16 47.77 30.25
C SER A 136 -33.49 47.98 30.93
N GLU A 137 -33.56 47.74 32.23
CA GLU A 137 -34.75 47.88 33.07
C GLU A 137 -35.55 49.10 32.61
N SER A 138 -36.53 48.85 31.74
CA SER A 138 -37.36 49.90 31.21
C SER A 138 -38.22 50.28 32.40
N ASN A 139 -38.01 51.49 32.86
CA ASN A 139 -38.74 52.17 33.92
C ASN A 139 -40.20 52.38 33.45
N GLN A 140 -40.91 51.29 33.19
CA GLN A 140 -42.27 51.27 32.69
C GLN A 140 -43.19 51.37 33.91
N PRO A 141 -44.04 52.42 34.00
CA PRO A 141 -44.94 52.56 35.13
C PRO A 141 -45.89 51.35 35.21
N PRO A 142 -46.30 50.94 36.42
CA PRO A 142 -47.13 49.76 36.60
C PRO A 142 -48.45 49.90 35.82
N ALA A 143 -48.78 48.88 35.03
CA ALA A 143 -50.02 48.85 34.28
C ALA A 143 -51.23 48.79 35.24
N PRO A 144 -52.34 49.51 34.97
CA PRO A 144 -53.57 49.38 35.74
C PRO A 144 -54.14 47.97 35.59
N SER A 145 -54.48 47.35 36.71
CA SER A 145 -54.74 45.91 36.86
C SER A 145 -56.11 45.41 36.39
N ASP A 146 -56.76 46.06 35.41
CA ASP A 146 -58.16 45.72 35.05
C ASP A 146 -58.43 45.49 33.56
N THR A 147 -57.41 45.31 32.73
CA THR A 147 -57.61 44.94 31.32
C THR A 147 -57.09 43.54 31.07
N SER A 148 -58.02 42.58 30.98
CA SER A 148 -57.78 41.28 30.36
C SER A 148 -57.10 41.52 29.01
N GLY A 149 -55.93 40.90 28.81
CA GLY A 149 -54.98 41.16 27.72
C GLY A 149 -55.45 40.78 26.31
N ASP A 150 -56.74 40.94 26.01
CA ASP A 150 -57.40 40.57 24.76
C ASP A 150 -58.22 41.77 24.25
N TRP A 151 -57.53 42.89 23.97
CA TRP A 151 -58.14 44.16 23.53
C TRP A 151 -58.99 44.01 22.25
N ILE A 152 -58.66 43.02 21.42
CA ILE A 152 -59.40 42.67 20.20
C ILE A 152 -60.80 42.11 20.55
N ARG A 153 -60.90 41.36 21.65
CA ARG A 153 -62.16 40.80 22.13
C ARG A 153 -63.07 41.88 22.73
N ASP A 154 -62.47 42.85 23.42
CA ASP A 154 -63.20 43.98 24.02
C ASP A 154 -63.78 44.92 22.96
N GLN A 155 -63.05 45.19 21.87
CA GLN A 155 -63.57 45.97 20.73
C GLN A 155 -64.76 45.31 20.04
N PHE A 156 -64.75 43.98 19.91
CA PHE A 156 -65.84 43.24 19.28
C PHE A 156 -67.12 43.22 20.12
N LEU A 157 -66.98 43.18 21.45
CA LEU A 157 -68.11 43.25 22.37
C LEU A 157 -68.73 44.66 22.40
N LYS A 158 -67.90 45.70 22.31
CA LYS A 158 -68.35 47.10 22.33
C LYS A 158 -69.11 47.51 21.07
N GLN A 159 -68.83 46.91 19.92
CA GLN A 159 -69.60 47.15 18.69
C GLN A 159 -70.97 46.45 18.66
N LYS A 160 -71.19 45.44 19.50
CA LYS A 160 -72.46 44.69 19.53
C LYS A 160 -73.55 45.33 20.40
N GLN A 161 -73.28 46.47 21.03
CA GLN A 161 -74.23 47.21 21.89
C GLN A 161 -74.65 48.57 21.32
N LYS A 162 -74.66 48.74 19.99
CA LYS A 162 -75.36 49.86 19.34
C LYS A 162 -76.42 49.34 18.39
#